data_AF-A0A3P7IH73-F1
#
_entry.id   AF-A0A3P7IH73-F1
#
_cell.length_a   1.000
_cell.length_b   1.000
_cell.length_c   1.000
_cell.angle_alpha   90.00
_cell.angle_beta   90.00
_cell.angle_gamma   90.00
#
_symmetry.space_group_name_H-M   'P 1'
#
loop_
_entity.id
_entity.type
_entity.pdbx_description
1 polymer ?
#
loop_
_entity_poly.entity_id
_entity_poly.type
_entity_poly.pdbx_seq_one_letter_code
_entity_poly.pdbx_strand_id
1 'polypeptide(L)' 'MEQGRHRHILLINDGAVRTATTTFPSVSALINYHYGNGVPISTPESIVYLRNPILM' A
#
# COMPACT_ATOMS: atom_id res chain seq x y z
N MET A 1 1.56 -5.23 19.59
CA MET A 1 0.93 -4.88 18.29
C MET A 1 0.37 -3.48 18.42
N GLU A 2 1.04 -2.45 17.91
CA GLU A 2 0.55 -1.06 17.99
C GLU A 2 -0.64 -0.87 17.04
N GLN A 3 -1.85 -1.04 17.57
CA GLN A 3 -3.10 -0.63 16.91
C GLN A 3 -3.35 0.84 17.24
N GLY A 4 -3.62 1.67 16.23
CA GLY A 4 -4.04 3.07 16.41
C GLY A 4 -3.06 4.15 15.96
N ARG A 5 -1.79 3.82 15.66
CA ARG A 5 -0.86 4.80 15.09
C ARG A 5 -0.96 4.82 13.56
N HIS A 6 -1.25 5.99 12.99
CA HIS A 6 -1.18 6.17 11.54
C HIS A 6 0.21 5.79 11.03
N ARG A 7 0.25 5.00 9.95
CA ARG A 7 1.49 4.60 9.29
C ARG A 7 1.55 5.30 7.94
N HIS A 8 2.66 5.96 7.68
CA HIS A 8 2.91 6.64 6.42
C HIS A 8 3.80 5.72 5.59
N ILE A 9 3.38 5.45 4.35
CA ILE A 9 4.16 4.66 3.38
C ILE A 9 4.65 5.62 2.32
N LEU A 10 5.95 5.60 2.05
CA LEU A 10 6.52 6.34 0.93
C LEU A 10 6.32 5.54 -0.36
N LEU A 11 5.68 6.16 -1.35
CA LEU A 11 5.57 5.63 -2.71
C LEU A 11 6.51 6.45 -3.61
N ILE A 12 7.47 5.78 -4.25
CA ILE A 12 8.36 6.40 -5.22
C ILE A 12 7.77 6.19 -6.61
N ASN A 13 7.66 7.27 -7.38
CA ASN A 13 7.14 7.26 -8.75
C ASN A 13 8.20 7.74 -9.74
N ASP A 14 8.70 6.82 -10.54
CA ASP A 14 9.60 7.08 -11.68
C ASP A 14 8.93 6.64 -12.99
N GLY A 15 7.63 6.94 -13.11
CA GLY A 15 6.73 6.42 -14.16
C GLY A 15 6.02 5.11 -13.81
N ALA A 16 6.33 4.53 -12.64
CA ALA A 16 5.67 3.37 -12.06
C ALA A 16 5.82 3.38 -10.52
N VAL A 17 4.89 2.75 -9.81
CA VAL A 17 4.91 2.62 -8.35
C VAL A 17 5.50 1.27 -7.96
N ARG A 18 6.65 1.29 -7.28
CA ARG A 18 7.36 0.07 -6.88
C ARG A 18 7.12 -0.24 -5.40
N THR A 19 6.84 -1.51 -5.13
CA THR A 19 6.86 -2.11 -3.79
C THR A 19 8.03 -3.10 -3.70
N ALA A 20 8.27 -3.68 -2.53
CA ALA A 20 9.32 -4.68 -2.35
C ALA A 20 9.15 -5.92 -3.26
N THR A 21 7.92 -6.26 -3.64
CA THR A 21 7.62 -7.50 -4.38
C THR A 21 7.10 -7.25 -5.79
N THR A 22 6.54 -6.08 -6.07
CA THR A 22 5.75 -5.85 -7.29
C THR A 22 5.81 -4.40 -7.75
N THR A 23 5.80 -4.20 -9.07
CA THR A 23 5.70 -2.87 -9.70
C THR A 23 4.31 -2.69 -10.29
N PHE A 24 3.73 -1.50 -10.08
CA PHE A 24 2.40 -1.13 -10.54
C PHE A 24 2.47 0.08 -11.49
N PRO A 25 1.60 0.16 -12.49
CA PRO A 25 1.59 1.28 -13.45
C PRO A 25 1.08 2.60 -12.84
N SER A 26 0.39 2.55 -11.70
CA SER A 26 -0.13 3.73 -11.00
C SER A 26 -0.41 3.44 -9.52
N VAL A 27 -0.61 4.50 -8.73
CA VAL A 27 -1.03 4.39 -7.32
C VAL A 27 -2.40 3.70 -7.22
N SER A 28 -3.33 4.01 -8.12
CA SER A 28 -4.65 3.36 -8.15
C SER A 28 -4.54 1.86 -8.41
N ALA A 29 -3.64 1.43 -9.31
CA ALA A 29 -3.42 0.01 -9.57
C ALA A 29 -2.86 -0.72 -8.35
N LEU A 30 -1.92 -0.10 -7.63
CA LEU A 30 -1.41 -0.61 -6.36
C LEU A 30 -2.54 -0.76 -5.32
N ILE A 31 -3.33 0.29 -5.12
CA ILE A 31 -4.44 0.30 -4.15
C ILE A 31 -5.45 -0.81 -4.50
N ASN A 32 -5.89 -0.88 -5.76
CA ASN A 32 -6.86 -1.87 -6.21
C ASN A 32 -6.34 -3.30 -6.02
N TYR A 33 -5.06 -3.55 -6.29
CA TYR A 33 -4.47 -4.87 -6.10
C TYR A 33 -4.44 -5.28 -4.62
N HIS A 34 -3.94 -4.42 -3.74
CA HIS A 34 -3.83 -4.75 -2.32
C HIS A 34 -5.18 -4.82 -1.63
N TYR A 35 -6.07 -3.86 -1.92
CA TYR A 35 -7.41 -3.83 -1.36
C TYR A 35 -8.28 -4.98 -1.89
N GLY A 36 -8.34 -5.14 -3.21
CA GLY A 36 -9.21 -6.13 -3.86
C GLY A 36 -8.84 -7.57 -3.55
N ASN A 37 -7.54 -7.87 -3.38
CA ASN A 37 -7.06 -9.21 -3.04
C ASN A 37 -6.86 -9.44 -1.54
N GLY A 38 -7.02 -8.40 -0.70
CA GLY A 38 -6.78 -8.50 0.75
C GLY A 38 -5.31 -8.75 1.12
N VAL A 39 -4.37 -8.48 0.21
CA VAL A 39 -2.93 -8.70 0.43
C VAL A 39 -2.27 -7.43 0.98
N PRO A 40 -1.39 -7.54 1.98
CA PRO A 40 -0.79 -6.36 2.59
C PRO A 40 0.25 -5.70 1.70
N ILE A 41 0.44 -4.40 1.89
CA ILE A 41 1.65 -3.69 1.44
C ILE A 41 2.75 -3.99 2.47
N SER A 42 3.86 -4.54 2.00
CA SER A 42 4.99 -4.91 2.85
C SER A 42 6.20 -4.02 2.57
N THR A 43 6.82 -3.55 3.64
CA THR A 43 8.09 -2.80 3.69
C THR A 43 9.02 -3.50 4.68
N PRO A 44 10.34 -3.27 4.63
CA PRO A 44 11.25 -3.90 5.60
C PRO A 44 10.87 -3.63 7.06
N GLU A 45 10.29 -2.46 7.35
CA GLU A 45 9.94 -2.01 8.69
C GLU A 45 8.46 -2.24 9.07
N SER A 46 7.57 -2.51 8.11
CA SER A 46 6.14 -2.56 8.39
C SER A 46 5.29 -3.34 7.37
N ILE A 47 4.16 -3.83 7.86
CA ILE A 47 3.11 -4.49 7.07
C ILE A 47 1.80 -3.72 7.25
N VAL A 48 1.17 -3.30 6.15
CA VAL A 48 -0.06 -2.50 6.16
C VAL A 48 -1.15 -3.14 5.31
N TYR A 49 -2.36 -3.25 5.87
CA TYR A 49 -3.53 -3.74 5.16
C TYR A 49 -4.45 -2.59 4.78
N LEU A 50 -4.91 -2.56 3.53
CA LEU A 50 -5.96 -1.66 3.08
C LEU A 50 -7.32 -2.35 3.34
N ARG A 51 -8.18 -1.78 4.19
CA ARG A 51 -9.47 -2.40 4.57
C ARG A 51 -10.67 -1.46 4.51
N ASN A 52 -10.48 -0.22 4.93
CA ASN A 52 -11.55 0.77 5.00
C ASN A 52 -11.10 2.03 4.26
N PRO A 53 -11.52 2.23 3.01
CA PRO A 53 -11.25 3.48 2.31
C PRO A 53 -11.96 4.62 3.05
N ILE A 54 -11.27 5.74 3.25
CA ILE A 54 -11.89 6.97 3.75
C ILE A 54 -12.48 7.68 2.55
N LEU A 55 -13.81 7.71 2.48
CA LEU A 55 -14.55 8.47 1.47
C LEU A 55 -14.71 9.90 1.99
N MET A 56 -14.16 10.88 1.27
CA MET A 56 -14.46 12.30 1.49
C MET A 56 -15.65 12.72 0.63
#